data_AF-A0A1X3D0U4-F1
#
_entry.id   AF-A0A1X3D0U4-F1
#
_cell.length_a   1.000
_cell.length_b   1.000
_cell.length_c   1.000
_cell.angle_alpha   90.00
_cell.angle_beta   90.00
_cell.angle_gamma   90.00
#
_symmetry.space_group_name_H-M   'P 1'
#
loop_
_entity.id
_entity.type
_entity.pdbx_description
1 polymer ?
#
loop_
_entity_poly.entity_id
_entity_poly.type
_entity_poly.pdbx_seq_one_letter_code
_entity_poly.pdbx_strand_id
1 'polypeptide(L)' 'MLSFVQGNPDRPYISGVMHDSSHPDHVPADWNTRNVIRTWANNKLRMEDKQGQEHIKLATEYGKTQLNLGHIVD' A
#
# COMPACT_ATOMS: atom_id res chain seq x y z
N MET A 1 -7.71 12.61 -6.98
CA MET A 1 -8.05 13.97 -6.51
C MET A 1 -7.32 14.98 -7.39
N LEU A 2 -8.04 16.00 -7.84
CA LEU A 2 -7.49 17.12 -8.61
C LEU A 2 -7.39 18.34 -7.70
N SER A 3 -6.28 19.06 -7.75
CA SER A 3 -6.06 20.28 -6.96
C SER A 3 -5.39 21.35 -7.81
N PHE A 4 -5.45 22.59 -7.34
CA PHE A 4 -4.99 23.75 -8.09
C PHE A 4 -4.04 24.58 -7.24
N VAL A 5 -2.92 25.00 -7.82
CA VAL A 5 -1.93 25.81 -7.10
C VAL A 5 -2.59 27.13 -6.69
N GLN A 6 -2.75 27.36 -5.39
CA GLN A 6 -3.43 28.53 -4.82
C GLN A 6 -4.84 28.77 -5.41
N GLY A 7 -5.53 27.70 -5.84
CA GLY A 7 -6.84 27.80 -6.46
C GLY A 7 -6.85 28.32 -7.90
N ASN A 8 -5.69 28.50 -8.54
CA ASN A 8 -5.62 28.91 -9.95
C ASN A 8 -6.07 27.77 -10.88
N PRO A 9 -7.22 27.90 -11.59
CA PRO A 9 -7.76 26.88 -12.47
C PRO A 9 -6.81 26.46 -13.61
N ASP A 10 -5.91 27.36 -14.02
CA ASP A 10 -4.94 27.12 -15.09
C ASP A 10 -3.71 26.32 -14.62
N ARG A 11 -3.62 26.01 -13.33
CA ARG A 11 -2.49 25.27 -12.73
C ARG A 11 -2.95 24.02 -11.98
N PRO A 12 -3.58 23.06 -12.67
CA PRO A 12 -3.98 21.80 -12.07
C PRO A 12 -2.79 20.89 -11.74
N TYR A 13 -2.91 20.10 -10.68
CA TYR A 13 -2.03 18.98 -10.36
C TYR A 13 -2.79 17.82 -9.71
N ILE A 14 -2.26 16.60 -9.85
CA ILE A 14 -2.80 15.41 -9.18
C ILE A 14 -2.28 15.40 -7.75
N SER A 15 -3.19 15.50 -6.78
CA SER A 15 -2.84 15.55 -5.35
C SER A 15 -2.91 14.19 -4.66
N GLY A 16 -3.62 13.23 -5.25
CA GLY A 16 -3.74 11.90 -4.69
C GLY A 16 -4.67 10.99 -5.47
N VAL A 17 -4.71 9.74 -5.05
CA VAL A 17 -5.62 8.70 -5.53
C VAL A 17 -6.48 8.24 -4.36
N MET A 18 -7.71 7.82 -4.65
CA MET A 18 -8.65 7.32 -3.65
C MET A 18 -9.12 5.94 -4.08
N HIS A 19 -9.46 5.11 -3.10
CA HIS A 19 -10.14 3.84 -3.33
C HIS A 19 -11.53 4.08 -3.94
N ASP A 20 -11.99 3.14 -4.75
CA ASP A 20 -13.34 3.13 -5.30
C ASP A 20 -14.02 1.80 -4.99
N SER A 21 -15.35 1.80 -4.93
CA SER A 21 -16.11 0.61 -4.55
C SER A 21 -16.20 -0.48 -5.62
N SER A 22 -15.84 -0.17 -6.87
CA SER A 22 -15.87 -1.12 -7.98
C SER A 22 -14.62 -2.00 -8.07
N HIS A 23 -13.51 -1.57 -7.47
CA HIS A 23 -12.26 -2.31 -7.42
C HIS A 23 -11.93 -2.76 -6.00
N PRO A 24 -11.78 -4.08 -5.74
CA PRO A 24 -11.41 -4.56 -4.42
C PRO A 24 -10.03 -4.07 -3.97
N ASP A 25 -9.97 -3.56 -2.74
CA ASP A 25 -8.72 -3.12 -2.13
C ASP A 25 -7.79 -4.29 -1.81
N HIS A 26 -6.49 -4.02 -1.88
CA HIS A 26 -5.47 -5.03 -1.53
C HIS A 26 -5.41 -5.32 -0.04
N VAL A 27 -5.93 -4.40 0.77
CA VAL A 27 -6.12 -4.54 2.20
C VAL A 27 -7.63 -4.35 2.45
N PRO A 28 -8.39 -5.45 2.60
CA PRO A 28 -9.81 -5.35 2.93
C PRO A 28 -10.00 -4.79 4.34
N ALA A 29 -11.22 -4.32 4.64
CA ALA A 29 -11.52 -3.57 5.86
C ALA A 29 -11.27 -4.34 7.17
N ASP A 30 -11.30 -5.67 7.14
CA ASP A 30 -10.97 -6.55 8.25
C ASP A 30 -9.47 -6.58 8.57
N TRP A 31 -8.60 -6.12 7.66
CA TRP A 31 -7.15 -6.02 7.84
C TRP A 31 -6.72 -4.58 8.14
N ASN A 32 -7.41 -3.94 9.07
CA ASN A 32 -7.31 -2.50 9.38
C ASN A 32 -5.97 -2.03 10.00
N THR A 33 -5.07 -2.94 10.34
CA THR A 33 -3.71 -2.64 10.85
C THR A 33 -2.62 -2.84 9.80
N ARG A 34 -3.00 -3.20 8.57
CA ARG A 34 -2.06 -3.57 7.51
C ARG A 34 -1.93 -2.47 6.48
N ASN A 35 -0.69 -2.16 6.11
CA ASN A 35 -0.36 -1.21 5.05
C ASN A 35 0.40 -1.93 3.94
N VAL A 36 0.04 -1.70 2.68
CA VAL A 36 0.68 -2.34 1.52
C VAL A 36 0.92 -1.35 0.39
N ILE A 37 2.16 -1.31 -0.11
CA ILE A 37 2.50 -0.73 -1.40
C ILE A 37 2.78 -1.87 -2.36
N ARG A 38 2.06 -1.92 -3.49
CA ARG A 38 2.17 -2.99 -4.48
C ARG A 38 2.28 -2.42 -5.89
N THR A 39 3.22 -2.92 -6.65
CA THR A 39 3.39 -2.57 -8.07
C THR A 39 2.54 -3.47 -8.97
N TRP A 40 2.35 -3.07 -10.23
CA TRP A 40 1.65 -3.87 -11.25
C TRP A 40 2.23 -5.30 -11.38
N ALA A 41 3.57 -5.41 -11.40
CA ALA A 41 4.27 -6.69 -11.48
C ALA A 41 4.35 -7.42 -10.13
N ASN A 42 3.53 -7.04 -9.14
CA ASN A 42 3.38 -7.72 -7.85
C ASN A 42 4.59 -7.65 -6.89
N ASN A 43 5.56 -6.74 -7.10
CA ASN A 43 6.50 -6.37 -6.03
C ASN A 43 5.73 -5.70 -4.88
N LYS A 44 6.07 -6.04 -3.64
CA LYS A 44 5.30 -5.67 -2.44
C LYS A 44 6.18 -5.16 -1.33
N LEU A 45 5.76 -4.07 -0.70
CA LEU A 45 6.15 -3.68 0.65
C LEU A 45 4.91 -3.78 1.54
N ARG A 46 4.97 -4.59 2.60
CA ARG A 46 3.89 -4.77 3.58
C ARG A 46 4.40 -4.40 4.98
N MET A 47 3.57 -3.69 5.72
CA MET A 47 3.75 -3.39 7.14
C MET A 47 2.49 -3.85 7.88
N GLU A 48 2.68 -4.52 9.02
CA GLU A 48 1.61 -5.00 9.89
C GLU A 48 1.84 -4.45 11.29
N ASP A 49 0.84 -3.76 11.83
CA ASP A 49 0.87 -3.14 13.16
C ASP A 49 -0.08 -3.84 14.15
N LYS A 50 -0.59 -5.03 13.82
CA LYS A 50 -1.42 -5.82 14.74
C LYS A 50 -0.59 -6.25 15.96
N GLN A 51 -1.10 -5.94 17.15
CA GLN A 51 -0.43 -6.24 18.41
C GLN A 51 -0.02 -7.72 18.53
N GLY A 52 1.26 -7.96 18.80
CA GLY A 52 1.86 -9.29 18.92
C GLY A 52 2.07 -10.03 17.60
N GLN A 53 1.78 -9.39 16.46
CA GLN A 53 1.97 -9.92 15.10
C GLN A 53 2.69 -8.90 14.20
N GLU A 54 3.38 -7.93 14.79
CA GLU A 54 4.00 -6.81 14.08
C GLU A 54 5.15 -7.28 13.19
N HIS A 55 5.12 -6.90 11.92
CA HIS A 55 6.20 -7.28 11.00
C HIS A 55 6.24 -6.39 9.74
N ILE A 56 7.38 -6.43 9.07
CA ILE A 56 7.61 -5.79 7.76
C ILE A 56 8.05 -6.86 6.77
N LYS A 57 7.49 -6.82 5.56
CA LYS A 57 7.85 -7.69 4.44
C LYS A 57 8.15 -6.90 3.19
N LEU A 58 9.29 -7.16 2.56
CA LEU A 58 9.65 -6.71 1.22
C LEU A 58 9.78 -7.94 0.32
N ALA A 59 9.05 -7.97 -0.79
CA ALA A 59 9.06 -9.11 -1.70
C ALA A 59 9.17 -8.65 -3.16
N THR A 60 9.99 -9.36 -3.92
CA THR A 60 10.09 -9.21 -5.37
C THR A 60 9.34 -10.36 -6.06
N GLU A 61 8.69 -10.05 -7.17
CA GLU A 61 8.04 -11.10 -7.98
C GLU A 61 9.08 -11.86 -8.80
N TYR A 62 10.05 -11.14 -9.38
CA TYR A 62 11.14 -11.74 -10.13
C TYR A 62 12.12 -12.46 -9.19
N GLY A 63 12.25 -13.78 -9.35
CA GLY A 63 13.06 -14.61 -8.46
C GLY A 63 12.41 -14.91 -7.10
N LYS A 64 11.19 -14.39 -6.84
CA LYS A 64 10.38 -14.66 -5.65
C LYS A 64 11.14 -14.49 -4.32
N THR A 65 12.04 -13.52 -4.25
CA THR A 65 12.84 -13.27 -3.05
C THR A 65 12.06 -12.43 -2.05
N GLN A 66 12.34 -12.63 -0.77
CA GLN A 66 11.69 -11.89 0.31
C GLN A 66 12.66 -11.56 1.44
N LEU A 67 12.44 -10.40 2.05
CA LEU A 67 13.02 -9.99 3.32
C LEU A 67 11.86 -9.80 4.30
N ASN A 68 11.89 -10.53 5.42
CA ASN A 68 10.89 -10.45 6.48
C ASN A 68 11.58 -10.03 7.79
N LEU A 69 10.94 -9.14 8.55
CA LEU A 69 11.44 -8.60 9.82
C LEU A 69 10.30 -8.55 10.84
N GLY A 70 10.56 -8.86 12.11
CA GLY A 70 9.57 -8.83 13.19
C GLY A 70 8.98 -10.21 13.50
N HIS A 71 7.66 -10.27 13.75
CA HIS A 71 6.92 -11.50 13.96
C HIS A 71 6.83 -12.30 12.66
N ILE A 72 7.81 -13.18 12.45
CA ILE A 72 7.84 -14.11 11.33
C ILE A 72 7.15 -15.39 11.80
N VAL A 73 5.94 -15.64 11.30
CA VAL A 73 5.26 -16.91 11.48
C VAL A 73 5.89 -17.90 10.50
N ASP A 74 6.48 -18.98 11.02
CA ASP A 74 6.95 -20.13 10.23
C ASP A 74 5.79 -20.81 9.49
#